data_AF-A0A0V9UEX9-F1
#
_entry.id   AF-A0A0V9UEX9-F1
#
_cell.length_a   1.000
_cell.length_b   1.000
_cell.length_c   1.000
_cell.angle_alpha   90.00
_cell.angle_beta   90.00
_cell.angle_gamma   90.00
#
_symmetry.space_group_name_H-M   'P 1'
#
loop_
_entity.id
_entity.type
_entity.pdbx_description
1 polymer ?
#
loop_
_entity_poly.entity_id
_entity_poly.type
_entity_poly.pdbx_seq_one_letter_code
_entity_poly.pdbx_strand_id
1 'polypeptide(L)'
;MAIVETGALYNAAAPAGQVTEFALKQAWWQQVFDPAVPQRFPQLKMINWFEWDKHEPEVDARVDWTVTDDPAPRTAFTVALPPWLRYRPDQPCTPVQDG
;
A
#
# COMPACT_ATOMS: atom_id res chain seq x y z
N MET A 1 17.18 -4.86 -1.06
CA MET A 1 16.29 -4.69 0.10
C MET A 1 14.86 -4.58 -0.38
N ALA A 2 13.92 -5.09 0.41
CA ALA A 2 12.49 -5.04 0.12
C ALA A 2 11.71 -4.74 1.40
N ILE A 3 10.61 -4.00 1.26
CA ILE A 3 9.52 -4.00 2.23
C ILE A 3 8.57 -5.10 1.73
N VAL A 4 8.65 -6.26 2.35
CA VAL A 4 7.90 -7.46 1.93
C VAL A 4 6.42 -7.39 2.27
N GLU A 5 6.05 -6.49 3.18
CA GLU A 5 4.68 -6.19 3.56
C GLU A 5 4.61 -4.80 4.20
N THR A 6 3.62 -4.01 3.84
CA THR A 6 3.29 -2.75 4.52
C THR A 6 1.80 -2.42 4.32
N GLY A 7 1.19 -1.80 5.32
CA GLY A 7 -0.19 -1.36 5.32
C GLY A 7 -0.44 -0.54 6.57
N ALA A 8 -1.63 0.06 6.70
CA ALA A 8 -1.97 0.86 7.86
C ALA A 8 -3.15 0.23 8.60
N LEU A 9 -2.90 -0.23 9.83
CA LEU A 9 -3.92 -0.84 10.67
C LEU A 9 -4.90 0.23 11.16
N TYR A 10 -6.17 0.02 10.89
CA TYR A 10 -7.27 0.75 11.52
C TYR A 10 -8.21 -0.23 12.21
N ASN A 11 -8.25 -0.21 13.54
CA ASN A 11 -9.15 -1.05 14.31
C ASN A 11 -10.49 -0.34 14.52
N ALA A 12 -11.47 -0.63 13.66
CA ALA A 12 -12.82 -0.06 13.75
C ALA A 12 -13.59 -0.51 15.01
N ALA A 13 -13.17 -1.57 15.70
CA ALA A 13 -13.77 -2.03 16.95
C ALA A 13 -13.23 -1.29 18.19
N ALA A 14 -12.11 -0.58 18.07
CA ALA A 14 -11.60 0.28 19.13
C ALA A 14 -12.46 1.55 19.27
N PRO A 15 -12.49 2.20 20.46
CA PRO A 15 -13.15 3.49 20.62
C PRO A 15 -12.69 4.48 19.56
N ALA A 16 -13.64 5.13 18.89
CA ALA A 16 -13.35 6.05 17.80
C ALA A 16 -12.38 7.15 18.26
N GLY A 17 -11.22 7.21 17.61
CA GLY A 17 -10.28 8.32 17.73
C GLY A 17 -10.73 9.53 16.90
N GLN A 18 -9.91 10.59 16.91
CA GLN A 18 -10.16 11.79 16.09
C GLN A 18 -9.80 11.61 14.60
N VAL A 19 -9.15 10.50 14.25
CA VAL A 19 -8.61 10.24 12.91
C VAL A 19 -9.49 9.19 12.23
N THR A 20 -9.92 9.48 11.00
CA THR A 20 -10.66 8.54 10.17
C THR A 20 -9.72 7.48 9.59
N GLU A 21 -10.26 6.32 9.24
CA GLU A 21 -9.51 5.26 8.55
C GLU A 21 -8.77 5.78 7.31
N PHE A 22 -9.49 6.53 6.46
CA PHE A 22 -8.90 7.11 5.25
C PHE A 22 -7.74 8.05 5.57
N ALA A 23 -7.88 8.93 6.57
CA ALA A 23 -6.81 9.85 6.95
C ALA A 23 -5.59 9.10 7.51
N LEU A 24 -5.81 8.02 8.27
CA LEU A 24 -4.74 7.18 8.79
C LEU A 24 -4.00 6.43 7.67
N LYS A 25 -4.73 5.76 6.78
CA LYS A 25 -4.16 5.07 5.61
C LYS A 25 -3.40 6.08 4.72
N GLN A 26 -3.98 7.26 4.51
CA GLN A 26 -3.36 8.32 3.72
C GLN A 26 -2.04 8.82 4.30
N ALA A 27 -2.02 9.11 5.61
CA ALA A 27 -0.81 9.52 6.29
C ALA A 27 0.30 8.45 6.20
N TRP A 28 -0.06 7.16 6.17
CA TRP A 28 0.91 6.08 6.03
C TRP A 28 1.51 6.01 4.62
N TRP A 29 0.70 5.96 3.55
CA TRP A 29 1.28 5.89 2.20
C TRP A 29 2.04 7.16 1.83
N GLN A 30 1.70 8.32 2.39
CA GLN A 30 2.49 9.55 2.21
C GLN A 30 3.94 9.39 2.74
N GLN A 31 4.14 8.67 3.85
CA GLN A 31 5.47 8.37 4.37
C GLN A 31 6.20 7.33 3.51
N VAL A 32 5.51 6.28 3.07
CA VAL A 32 6.08 5.24 2.20
C VAL A 32 6.48 5.80 0.84
N PHE A 33 5.72 6.77 0.32
CA PHE A 33 5.93 7.39 -0.99
C PHE A 33 6.80 8.65 -0.97
N ASP A 34 7.27 9.06 0.21
CA ASP A 34 8.09 10.27 0.37
C ASP A 34 9.30 10.27 -0.58
N PRO A 35 9.57 11.38 -1.30
CA PRO A 35 10.63 11.45 -2.31
C PRO A 35 12.05 11.26 -1.74
N ALA A 36 12.25 11.38 -0.43
CA ALA A 36 13.52 11.08 0.23
C ALA A 36 13.73 9.56 0.46
N VAL A 37 12.70 8.72 0.36
CA VAL A 37 12.81 7.25 0.53
C VAL A 37 13.88 6.64 -0.39
N PRO A 38 13.87 6.85 -1.73
CA PRO A 38 14.90 6.28 -2.60
C PRO A 38 16.31 6.84 -2.34
N GLN A 39 16.43 8.03 -1.72
CA GLN A 39 17.72 8.64 -1.36
C GLN A 39 18.29 8.02 -0.08
N ARG A 40 17.43 7.81 0.93
CA ARG A 40 17.79 7.22 2.23
C ARG A 40 18.00 5.71 2.13
N PHE A 41 17.26 5.05 1.24
CA PHE A 41 17.23 3.60 1.09
C PHE A 41 17.50 3.19 -0.37
N PRO A 42 18.69 3.45 -0.92
CA PRO A 42 18.99 3.22 -2.35
C PRO A 42 18.89 1.75 -2.77
N GLN A 43 18.99 0.82 -1.81
CA GLN A 43 18.84 -0.61 -2.04
C GLN A 43 17.39 -1.12 -1.96
N LEU A 44 16.41 -0.26 -1.64
CA LEU A 44 15.00 -0.63 -1.66
C LEU A 44 14.54 -0.77 -3.11
N LYS A 45 14.19 -2.00 -3.51
CA LYS A 45 13.78 -2.33 -4.90
C LYS A 45 12.35 -2.83 -5.02
N MET A 46 11.69 -3.09 -3.89
CA MET A 46 10.32 -3.61 -3.85
C MET A 46 9.62 -3.12 -2.59
N ILE A 47 8.38 -2.72 -2.77
CA ILE A 47 7.43 -2.42 -1.70
C ILE A 47 6.19 -3.23 -2.05
N ASN A 48 5.80 -4.13 -1.15
CA ASN A 48 4.59 -4.91 -1.28
C ASN A 48 3.55 -4.35 -0.31
N TRP A 49 2.43 -3.89 -0.85
CA TRP A 49 1.32 -3.38 -0.06
C TRP A 49 0.40 -4.53 0.34
N PHE A 50 -0.04 -4.54 1.60
CA PHE A 50 -0.88 -5.59 2.14
C PHE A 50 -2.36 -5.30 1.87
N GLU A 51 -2.91 -5.92 0.82
CA GLU A 51 -4.31 -5.77 0.40
C GLU A 51 -5.15 -6.96 0.86
N TRP A 52 -5.49 -7.00 2.15
CA TRP A 52 -6.34 -8.05 2.72
C TRP A 52 -7.39 -7.46 3.65
N ASP A 53 -8.57 -8.05 3.67
CA ASP A 53 -9.58 -7.83 4.70
C ASP A 53 -9.76 -9.13 5.47
N LYS A 54 -9.32 -9.16 6.74
CA LYS A 54 -9.29 -10.38 7.55
C LYS A 54 -9.42 -10.09 9.03
N HIS A 55 -9.68 -11.13 9.80
CA HIS A 55 -9.55 -11.08 11.25
C HIS A 55 -8.08 -11.09 11.65
N GLU A 56 -7.68 -10.16 12.53
CA GLU A 56 -6.34 -10.05 13.10
C GLU A 56 -6.36 -10.46 14.58
N PRO A 57 -5.70 -11.56 14.95
CA PRO A 57 -5.69 -12.04 16.33
C PRO A 57 -4.99 -11.07 17.30
N GLU A 58 -4.04 -10.24 16.83
CA GLU A 58 -3.29 -9.29 17.65
C GLU A 58 -4.17 -8.15 18.21
N VAL A 59 -5.28 -7.85 17.54
CA VAL A 59 -6.25 -6.81 17.95
C VAL A 59 -7.66 -7.36 18.17
N ASP A 60 -7.82 -8.68 18.07
CA ASP A 60 -9.08 -9.42 18.20
C ASP A 60 -10.24 -8.76 17.44
N ALA A 61 -9.98 -8.37 16.19
CA ALA A 61 -10.93 -7.62 15.39
C ALA A 61 -10.75 -7.90 13.90
N ARG A 62 -11.80 -7.63 13.10
CA ARG A 62 -11.66 -7.53 11.65
C ARG A 62 -10.91 -6.25 11.32
N VAL A 63 -9.86 -6.37 10.52
CA VAL A 63 -9.07 -5.25 10.01
C VAL A 63 -9.12 -5.29 8.49
N ASP A 64 -9.59 -4.19 7.92
CA ASP A 64 -9.52 -3.93 6.50
C ASP A 64 -8.20 -3.22 6.19
N TRP A 65 -7.26 -3.92 5.56
CA TRP A 65 -5.98 -3.35 5.13
C TRP A 65 -6.03 -2.72 3.75
N THR A 66 -7.12 -2.95 3.02
CA THR A 66 -7.23 -2.60 1.60
C THR A 66 -7.22 -1.08 1.41
N VAL A 67 -6.57 -0.63 0.34
CA VAL A 67 -6.76 0.72 -0.21
C VAL A 67 -7.40 0.65 -1.59
N THR A 68 -7.56 -0.55 -2.14
CA THR A 68 -8.07 -0.74 -3.49
C THR A 68 -9.52 -1.22 -3.52
N ASP A 69 -10.14 -1.70 -2.45
CA ASP A 69 -11.53 -2.17 -2.53
C ASP A 69 -12.54 -1.03 -2.65
N ASP A 70 -12.35 0.06 -1.90
CA ASP A 70 -13.20 1.24 -1.96
C ASP A 70 -12.78 2.25 -3.03
N PRO A 71 -13.73 2.86 -3.79
CA PRO A 71 -13.39 3.81 -4.86
C PRO A 71 -12.60 5.04 -4.40
N ALA A 72 -12.94 5.62 -3.23
CA ALA A 72 -12.32 6.85 -2.76
C ALA A 72 -10.85 6.66 -2.33
N PRO A 73 -10.51 5.68 -1.46
CA PRO A 73 -9.12 5.31 -1.19
C PRO A 73 -8.37 4.88 -2.46
N ARG A 74 -8.99 4.10 -3.35
CA ARG A 74 -8.35 3.62 -4.58
C ARG A 74 -7.88 4.77 -5.46
N THR A 75 -8.75 5.75 -5.71
CA THR A 75 -8.42 6.93 -6.52
C THR A 75 -7.31 7.74 -5.86
N ALA A 76 -7.41 8.01 -4.56
CA ALA A 76 -6.40 8.80 -3.84
C ALA A 76 -5.03 8.10 -3.82
N PHE A 77 -5.00 6.79 -3.58
CA PHE A 77 -3.78 5.98 -3.56
C PHE A 77 -3.11 5.94 -4.93
N THR A 78 -3.88 5.69 -6.00
CA THR A 78 -3.37 5.65 -7.37
C THR A 78 -2.78 6.99 -7.81
N VAL A 79 -3.44 8.10 -7.48
CA VAL A 79 -2.93 9.46 -7.75
C VAL A 79 -1.65 9.74 -6.98
N ALA A 80 -1.50 9.20 -5.76
CA ALA A 80 -0.34 9.40 -4.92
C ALA A 80 0.88 8.56 -5.32
N LEU A 81 0.75 7.61 -6.26
CA LEU A 81 1.86 6.76 -6.68
C LEU A 81 3.01 7.62 -7.24
N PRO A 82 4.19 7.60 -6.60
CA PRO A 82 5.24 8.53 -6.96
C PRO A 82 5.96 8.11 -8.26
N PRO A 83 6.51 9.07 -9.02
CA PRO A 83 7.19 8.80 -10.29
C PRO A 83 8.50 8.02 -10.16
N TRP A 84 9.04 7.89 -8.94
CA TRP A 84 10.23 7.09 -8.68
C TRP A 84 9.94 5.59 -8.61
N LEU A 85 8.67 5.18 -8.44
CA LEU A 85 8.28 3.79 -8.62
C LEU A 85 8.32 3.43 -10.11
N ARG A 86 8.86 2.25 -10.38
CA ARG A 86 8.94 1.70 -11.73
C ARG A 86 7.94 0.56 -11.85
N TYR A 87 6.91 0.79 -12.64
CA TYR A 87 5.95 -0.24 -13.01
C TYR A 87 6.40 -0.87 -14.33
N ARG A 88 6.20 -2.18 -14.47
CA ARG A 88 6.27 -2.81 -15.78
C ARG A 88 5.21 -2.16 -16.68
N PRO A 89 5.54 -1.76 -17.92
CA PRO A 89 4.52 -1.29 -18.85
C PRO A 89 3.46 -2.36 -19.07
N ASP A 90 2.24 -1.92 -19.34
CA ASP A 90 1.11 -2.79 -19.70
C ASP A 90 1.35 -3.38 -21.10
N GLN A 91 2.21 -4.39 -21.16
CA GLN A 91 2.50 -5.18 -22.34
C GLN A 91 1.90 -6.56 -22.18
N PRO A 92 1.19 -7.08 -23.21
CA PRO A 92 0.70 -8.43 -23.20
C PRO A 92 1.85 -9.41 -22.94
N CYS A 93 1.66 -10.35 -22.01
CA CYS A 93 2.59 -11.46 -21.85
C CYS A 93 2.57 -12.32 -23.11
N THR A 94 3.55 -12.12 -24.00
CA THR A 94 3.77 -13.03 -25.13
C THR A 94 4.75 -14.12 -24.73
N PRO A 95 4.48 -15.40 -25.04
CA PRO A 95 5.46 -16.46 -24.88
C PRO A 95 6.77 -16.10 -25.61
N VAL A 96 7.91 -16.51 -25.04
CA VAL A 96 9.18 -16.47 -25.78
C VAL A 96 9.02 -17.35 -27.02
N GLN A 97 9.26 -16.78 -28.20
CA GLN A 97 9.31 -17.54 -29.44
C GLN A 97 10.71 -18.14 -29.53
N ASP A 98 10.85 -19.43 -29.24
CA ASP A 98 12.07 -20.17 -29.55
C ASP A 98 12.21 -20.25 -31.07
N GLY A 99 13.36 -19.81 -31.59
CA GLY A 99 13.71 -19.87 -33.02
C GLY A 99 14.31 -21.19 -33.46
#